data_AF-A0A8C9Q4B5-F1
#
_entry.id   AF-A0A8C9Q4B5-F1
#
_cell.length_a   1.000
_cell.length_b   1.000
_cell.length_c   1.000
_cell.angle_alpha   90.00
_cell.angle_beta   90.00
_cell.angle_gamma   90.00
#
_symmetry.space_group_name_H-M   'P 1'
#
loop_
_entity.id
_entity.type
_entity.pdbx_description
1 polymer ?
#
loop_
_entity_poly.entity_id
_entity_poly.type
_entity_poly.pdbx_seq_one_letter_code
_entity_poly.pdbx_strand_id
1 'polypeptide(L)'
;MLLLTARLTLSSPAPPACDPRLLNKLLRDSHVLHSRLSQCPDINPLSTPVLLPAVDFSLGEWKTQTEQTKAQDILGAVTLLLEGVMAAQRQLGPTCLSALLGQLSGQVRLLLGALQGLLGTQVNPKLRNPKKLSSDSVSLNDLGEEREFKGPGG
;
A
#
# COMPACT_ATOMS: atom_id res chain seq x y z
N MET A 1 28.97 -5.55 49.02
CA MET A 1 28.90 -4.98 47.66
C MET A 1 27.66 -5.51 46.96
N LEU A 2 26.56 -4.77 47.00
CA LEU A 2 25.30 -5.09 46.34
C LEU A 2 25.38 -4.63 44.87
N LEU A 3 25.42 -5.56 43.92
CA LEU A 3 25.36 -5.23 42.49
C LEU A 3 23.90 -4.96 42.11
N LEU A 4 23.54 -3.68 42.01
CA LEU A 4 22.26 -3.24 41.44
C LEU A 4 22.19 -3.67 39.97
N THR A 5 21.37 -4.67 39.69
CA THR A 5 20.88 -4.92 38.33
C THR A 5 19.84 -3.86 38.00
N ALA A 6 20.31 -2.72 37.50
CA ALA A 6 19.46 -1.75 36.84
C ALA A 6 18.85 -2.44 35.61
N ARG A 7 17.64 -2.98 35.78
CA ARG A 7 16.78 -3.33 34.65
C ARG A 7 16.45 -2.01 33.95
N LEU A 8 17.26 -1.65 32.97
CA LEU A 8 16.83 -0.76 31.91
C LEU A 8 15.60 -1.42 31.32
N THR A 9 14.42 -0.90 31.66
CA THR A 9 13.21 -1.12 30.89
C THR A 9 13.53 -0.58 29.50
N LEU A 10 14.10 -1.46 28.67
CA LEU A 10 14.33 -1.23 27.26
C LEU A 10 12.94 -1.02 26.68
N SER A 11 12.51 0.24 26.66
CA SER A 11 11.33 0.69 25.95
C SER A 11 11.53 0.22 24.52
N SER A 12 10.89 -0.90 24.17
CA SER A 12 10.87 -1.36 22.80
C SER A 12 10.35 -0.15 22.00
N PRO A 13 11.13 0.39 21.05
CA PRO A 13 10.64 1.48 20.23
C PRO A 13 9.31 1.01 19.67
N ALA A 14 8.24 1.77 19.94
CA ALA A 14 6.94 1.45 19.40
C ALA A 14 7.13 1.17 17.89
N PRO A 15 6.56 0.08 17.36
CA PRO A 15 6.75 -0.27 15.96
C PRO A 15 6.50 0.97 15.09
N PRO A 16 7.29 1.19 14.02
CA PRO A 16 7.15 2.39 13.20
C PRO A 16 5.73 2.56 12.62
N ALA A 17 4.95 1.49 12.52
CA ALA A 17 3.52 1.51 12.17
C ALA A 17 2.63 2.27 13.17
N CYS A 18 3.06 2.43 14.41
CA CYS A 18 2.33 3.14 15.46
C CYS A 18 2.55 4.66 15.41
N ASP A 19 3.48 5.17 14.59
CA ASP A 19 3.66 6.62 14.38
C ASP A 19 2.69 7.12 13.28
N PRO A 20 1.65 7.89 13.63
CA PRO A 20 0.70 8.42 12.64
C PRO A 20 1.38 9.35 11.62
N ARG A 21 2.55 9.91 11.92
CA ARG A 21 3.31 10.75 10.98
C ARG A 21 3.81 9.94 9.79
N LEU A 22 4.14 8.66 9.99
CA LEU A 22 4.57 7.77 8.91
C LEU A 22 3.45 7.58 7.89
N LEU A 23 2.24 7.25 8.34
CA LEU A 23 1.09 7.06 7.45
C LEU A 23 0.75 8.35 6.70
N ASN A 24 0.68 9.48 7.40
CA ASN A 24 0.40 10.77 6.78
C ASN A 24 1.45 11.16 5.73
N LYS A 25 2.73 10.85 5.99
CA LYS A 25 3.80 11.07 5.03
C LYS A 25 3.61 10.19 3.79
N LEU A 26 3.35 8.88 3.97
CA LEU A 26 3.11 7.95 2.87
C LEU A 26 1.93 8.38 1.99
N LEU A 27 0.83 8.83 2.59
CA LEU A 27 -0.32 9.35 1.85
C LEU A 27 0.05 10.58 1.02
N ARG A 28 0.75 11.55 1.62
CA ARG A 28 1.22 12.75 0.90
C ARG A 28 2.18 12.40 -0.23
N ASP A 29 3.17 11.54 0.03
CA ASP A 29 4.17 11.14 -0.96
C ASP A 29 3.52 10.37 -2.13
N SER A 30 2.49 9.56 -1.85
CA SER A 30 1.68 8.87 -2.88
C SER A 30 0.95 9.87 -3.79
N HIS A 31 0.27 10.88 -3.21
CA HIS A 31 -0.38 11.93 -3.99
C HIS A 31 0.61 12.72 -4.85
N VAL A 32 1.80 13.02 -4.32
CA VAL A 32 2.86 13.69 -5.08
C VAL A 32 3.31 12.83 -6.25
N LEU A 33 3.53 11.52 -6.07
CA LEU A 33 3.87 10.62 -7.17
C LEU A 33 2.77 10.55 -8.22
N HIS A 34 1.50 10.47 -7.80
CA HIS A 34 0.36 10.47 -8.70
C HIS A 34 0.27 11.77 -9.51
N SER A 35 0.51 12.93 -8.89
CA SER A 35 0.53 14.23 -9.60
C SER A 35 1.68 14.36 -10.61
N ARG A 36 2.77 13.62 -10.43
CA ARG A 36 3.90 13.58 -11.37
C ARG A 36 3.63 12.64 -12.54
N LEU A 37 2.72 11.70 -12.39
CA LEU A 37 2.36 10.78 -13.46
C LEU A 37 1.80 11.51 -14.67
N SER A 38 0.97 12.54 -14.47
CA SER A 38 0.43 13.38 -15.56
C SER A 38 1.49 14.21 -16.29
N GLN A 39 2.70 14.31 -15.72
CA GLN A 39 3.83 15.02 -16.31
C GLN A 39 4.75 14.08 -17.11
N CYS A 40 4.53 12.76 -17.05
CA CYS A 40 5.29 11.81 -17.86
C CYS A 40 4.79 11.84 -19.32
N PRO A 41 5.70 11.97 -20.31
CA PRO A 41 5.33 11.81 -21.71
C PRO A 41 4.96 10.36 -22.00
N ASP A 42 3.95 10.17 -22.86
CA ASP A 42 3.51 8.88 -23.42
C ASP A 42 3.40 7.74 -22.38
N ILE A 43 2.31 7.75 -21.61
CA ILE A 43 1.95 6.64 -20.73
C ILE A 43 1.43 5.49 -21.59
N ASN A 44 2.33 4.61 -22.02
CA ASN A 44 1.94 3.41 -22.76
C ASN A 44 1.21 2.42 -21.83
N PRO A 45 0.18 1.72 -22.36
CA PRO A 45 -0.44 0.63 -21.65
C PRO A 45 0.57 -0.48 -21.35
N LEU A 46 0.42 -1.11 -20.18
CA LEU A 46 1.16 -2.32 -19.83
C LEU A 46 0.77 -3.46 -20.78
N SER A 47 1.77 -4.12 -21.37
CA SER A 47 1.55 -5.23 -22.32
C SER A 47 0.88 -6.45 -21.68
N THR A 48 1.09 -6.65 -20.38
CA THR A 48 0.51 -7.72 -19.58
C THR A 48 -0.27 -7.11 -18.42
N PRO A 49 -1.55 -7.51 -18.24
CA PRO A 49 -2.37 -7.08 -17.12
C PRO A 49 -1.72 -7.44 -15.79
N VAL A 50 -1.75 -6.51 -14.84
CA VAL A 50 -1.14 -6.66 -13.51
C VAL A 50 -2.22 -6.89 -12.47
N LEU A 51 -1.91 -7.73 -11.48
CA LEU A 51 -2.79 -8.01 -10.35
C LEU A 51 -2.62 -6.90 -9.31
N LEU A 52 -3.72 -6.27 -8.89
CA LEU A 52 -3.73 -5.22 -7.88
C LEU A 52 -4.78 -5.53 -6.81
N PRO A 53 -4.62 -4.98 -5.59
CA PRO A 53 -5.65 -5.08 -4.56
C PRO A 53 -6.94 -4.47 -5.06
N ALA A 54 -8.04 -5.16 -4.80
CA ALA A 54 -9.34 -4.74 -5.24
C ALA A 54 -9.83 -3.57 -4.36
N VAL A 55 -10.44 -2.56 -4.99
CA VAL A 55 -10.99 -1.36 -4.30
C VAL A 55 -12.44 -1.54 -3.84
N ASP A 56 -13.04 -2.71 -4.06
CA ASP A 56 -14.36 -3.07 -3.52
C ASP A 56 -14.26 -3.36 -2.03
N PHE A 57 -14.37 -2.28 -1.27
CA PHE A 57 -14.28 -2.29 0.17
C PHE A 57 -15.66 -1.97 0.80
N SER A 58 -16.27 -2.96 1.46
CA SER A 58 -17.44 -2.72 2.29
C SER A 58 -17.00 -2.31 3.69
N LEU A 59 -17.08 -1.00 3.99
CA LEU A 59 -16.74 -0.47 5.32
C LEU A 59 -17.60 -1.10 6.42
N GLY A 60 -18.87 -1.42 6.11
CA GLY A 60 -19.80 -2.07 7.03
C GLY A 60 -19.31 -3.47 7.44
N GLU A 61 -18.98 -4.31 6.45
CA GLU A 61 -18.44 -5.65 6.70
C GLU A 61 -17.07 -5.59 7.38
N TRP A 62 -16.20 -4.69 6.92
CA TRP A 62 -14.86 -4.52 7.47
C TRP A 62 -14.86 -4.18 8.96
N LYS A 63 -15.76 -3.29 9.39
CA LYS A 63 -15.85 -2.88 10.81
C LYS A 63 -16.17 -4.04 11.74
N THR A 64 -16.94 -5.03 11.28
CA THR A 64 -17.33 -6.21 12.08
C THR A 64 -16.21 -7.24 12.25
N GLN A 65 -15.11 -7.11 11.51
CA GLN A 65 -13.98 -8.03 11.57
C GLN A 65 -13.07 -7.78 12.77
N THR A 66 -12.33 -8.82 13.16
CA THR A 66 -11.31 -8.70 14.21
C THR A 66 -10.14 -7.83 13.74
N GLU A 67 -9.47 -7.14 14.66
CA GLU A 67 -8.28 -6.33 14.35
C GLU A 67 -7.18 -7.16 13.69
N GLN A 68 -7.03 -8.43 14.09
CA GLN A 68 -6.07 -9.34 13.48
C GLN A 68 -6.42 -9.61 12.01
N THR A 69 -7.70 -9.89 11.70
CA THR A 69 -8.16 -10.09 10.32
C THR A 69 -7.95 -8.83 9.48
N LYS A 70 -8.28 -7.65 10.01
CA LYS A 70 -8.07 -6.37 9.31
C LYS A 70 -6.59 -6.16 8.98
N ALA A 71 -5.71 -6.41 9.94
CA ALA A 71 -4.28 -6.26 9.76
C ALA A 71 -3.72 -7.27 8.73
N GLN A 72 -4.24 -8.49 8.72
CA GLN A 72 -3.89 -9.51 7.71
C GLN A 72 -4.35 -9.12 6.30
N ASP A 73 -5.57 -8.62 6.17
CA ASP A 73 -6.11 -8.18 4.89
C ASP A 73 -5.34 -6.96 4.35
N ILE A 74 -5.01 -5.98 5.21
CA ILE A 74 -4.15 -4.83 4.83
C ILE A 74 -2.76 -5.31 4.42
N LEU A 75 -2.14 -6.20 5.20
CA LEU A 75 -0.82 -6.75 4.87
C LEU A 75 -0.84 -7.48 3.53
N GLY A 76 -1.88 -8.29 3.27
CA GLY A 76 -2.09 -8.98 2.00
C GLY A 76 -2.27 -8.02 0.84
N ALA A 77 -3.04 -6.94 1.03
CA ALA A 77 -3.23 -5.91 0.02
C ALA A 77 -1.91 -5.17 -0.29
N VAL A 78 -1.15 -4.77 0.73
CA VAL A 78 0.15 -4.09 0.55
C VAL A 78 1.17 -5.02 -0.13
N THR A 79 1.16 -6.30 0.19
CA THR A 79 2.02 -7.30 -0.46
C THR A 79 1.67 -7.45 -1.93
N LEU A 80 0.38 -7.61 -2.26
CA LEU A 80 -0.07 -7.71 -3.64
C LEU A 80 0.22 -6.43 -4.43
N LEU A 81 0.07 -5.26 -3.81
CA LEU A 81 0.42 -3.98 -4.43
C LEU A 81 1.90 -3.92 -4.80
N LEU A 82 2.79 -4.37 -3.90
CA LEU A 82 4.23 -4.40 -4.18
C LEU A 82 4.55 -5.34 -5.35
N GLU A 83 3.96 -6.53 -5.36
CA GLU A 83 4.11 -7.49 -6.46
C GLU A 83 3.62 -6.90 -7.79
N GLY A 84 2.46 -6.25 -7.77
CA GLY A 84 1.88 -5.60 -8.93
C GLY A 84 2.76 -4.47 -9.47
N VAL A 85 3.23 -3.56 -8.60
CA VAL A 85 4.12 -2.46 -8.99
C VAL A 85 5.42 -2.99 -9.60
N MET A 86 6.02 -4.03 -9.00
CA MET A 86 7.23 -4.64 -9.57
C MET A 86 6.93 -5.37 -10.89
N ALA A 87 5.78 -6.02 -11.03
CA ALA A 87 5.35 -6.66 -12.28
C ALA A 87 5.13 -5.64 -13.40
N ALA A 88 4.52 -4.48 -13.09
CA ALA A 88 4.38 -3.37 -14.03
C ALA A 88 5.75 -2.81 -14.43
N GLN A 89 6.62 -2.56 -13.46
CA GLN A 89 7.95 -1.99 -13.70
C GLN A 89 8.81 -2.89 -14.60
N ARG A 90 8.72 -4.23 -14.48
CA ARG A 90 9.47 -5.16 -15.35
C ARG A 90 9.06 -5.12 -16.82
N GLN A 91 7.83 -4.69 -17.10
CA GLN A 91 7.33 -4.56 -18.47
C GLN A 91 7.74 -3.23 -19.11
N LEU A 92 8.22 -2.29 -18.29
CA LEU A 92 8.60 -0.94 -18.70
C LEU A 92 10.12 -0.84 -18.78
N GLY A 93 10.62 -0.28 -19.89
CA GLY A 93 12.01 0.14 -19.98
C GLY A 93 12.35 1.30 -19.04
N PRO A 94 13.57 1.86 -19.11
CA PRO A 94 13.99 3.01 -18.31
C PRO A 94 13.25 4.29 -18.74
N THR A 95 12.01 4.43 -18.27
CA THR A 95 11.06 5.50 -18.61
C THR A 95 10.70 6.32 -17.38
N CYS A 96 10.08 7.49 -17.58
CA CYS A 96 9.52 8.31 -16.50
C CYS A 96 8.58 7.50 -15.60
N LEU A 97 7.70 6.68 -16.20
CA LEU A 97 6.79 5.80 -15.48
C LEU A 97 7.53 4.75 -14.65
N SER A 98 8.57 4.12 -15.20
CA SER A 98 9.38 3.13 -14.46
C SER A 98 10.10 3.75 -13.25
N ALA A 99 10.56 5.00 -13.36
CA ALA A 99 11.15 5.74 -12.24
C ALA A 99 10.11 6.04 -11.14
N LEU A 100 8.91 6.49 -11.50
CA LEU A 100 7.82 6.73 -10.55
C LEU A 100 7.37 5.43 -9.85
N LEU A 101 7.23 4.33 -10.59
CA LEU A 101 6.94 3.01 -10.02
C LEU A 101 8.06 2.54 -9.08
N GLY A 102 9.31 2.85 -9.40
CA GLY A 102 10.45 2.64 -8.50
C GLY A 102 10.28 3.37 -7.17
N GLN A 103 9.91 4.66 -7.21
CA GLN A 103 9.64 5.45 -6.00
C GLN A 103 8.45 4.89 -5.20
N LEU A 104 7.36 4.51 -5.89
CA LEU A 104 6.19 3.89 -5.27
C LEU A 104 6.56 2.56 -4.58
N SER A 105 7.32 1.70 -5.25
CA SER A 105 7.76 0.42 -4.68
C SER A 105 8.58 0.61 -3.40
N GLY A 106 9.39 1.68 -3.32
CA GLY A 106 10.11 2.05 -2.12
C GLY A 106 9.18 2.41 -0.96
N GLN A 107 8.15 3.22 -1.22
CA GLN A 107 7.14 3.59 -0.21
C GLN A 107 6.33 2.39 0.26
N VAL A 108 5.92 1.51 -0.65
CA VAL A 108 5.16 0.30 -0.32
C VAL A 108 6.01 -0.67 0.52
N ARG A 109 7.32 -0.81 0.23
CA ARG A 109 8.24 -1.60 1.07
C ARG A 109 8.39 -1.05 2.49
N LEU A 110 8.43 0.28 2.65
CA LEU A 110 8.44 0.91 3.97
C LEU A 110 7.17 0.57 4.77
N LEU A 111 6.01 0.67 4.13
CA LEU A 111 4.73 0.31 4.75
C LEU A 111 4.67 -1.18 5.10
N LEU A 112 5.12 -2.04 4.19
CA LEU A 112 5.17 -3.48 4.39
C LEU A 112 6.03 -3.85 5.60
N GLY A 113 7.23 -3.27 5.71
CA GLY A 113 8.12 -3.48 6.85
C GLY A 113 7.51 -3.00 8.17
N ALA A 114 6.81 -1.87 8.15
CA ALA A 114 6.12 -1.35 9.34
C ALA A 114 4.99 -2.29 9.79
N LEU A 115 4.16 -2.79 8.86
CA LEU A 115 3.06 -3.72 9.15
C LEU A 115 3.56 -5.09 9.60
N GLN A 116 4.59 -5.63 8.96
CA GLN A 116 5.21 -6.90 9.36
C GLN A 116 5.84 -6.82 10.75
N GLY A 117 6.49 -5.69 11.07
CA GLY A 117 7.03 -5.42 12.40
C GLY A 117 5.95 -5.32 13.48
N LEU A 118 4.75 -4.82 13.13
CA LEU A 118 3.61 -4.74 14.03
C LEU A 118 2.94 -6.11 14.27
N LEU A 119 2.82 -6.92 13.22
CA LEU A 119 2.08 -8.19 13.24
C LEU A 119 2.89 -9.37 13.80
N GLY A 120 4.21 -9.24 13.90
CA GLY A 120 5.10 -10.36 14.14
C GLY A 120 5.20 -11.25 12.89
N THR A 121 6.37 -11.83 12.65
CA THR A 121 6.83 -12.46 11.39
C THR A 121 6.07 -13.71 10.91
N GLN A 122 4.84 -13.97 11.36
CA GLN A 122 4.07 -15.20 11.13
C GLN A 122 2.73 -14.98 10.40
N VAL A 123 2.65 -13.98 9.52
CA VAL A 123 1.42 -13.73 8.78
C VAL A 123 1.54 -14.25 7.36
N ASN A 124 0.79 -15.31 7.05
CA ASN A 124 0.52 -15.73 5.69
C ASN A 124 -0.50 -14.74 5.09
N PRO A 125 -0.11 -13.88 4.12
CA PRO A 125 -0.98 -12.85 3.60
C PRO A 125 -2.18 -13.50 2.88
N LYS A 126 -3.34 -13.50 3.54
CA LYS A 126 -4.59 -14.01 2.97
C LYS A 126 -5.37 -12.82 2.42
N LEU A 127 -5.24 -12.53 1.13
CA LEU A 127 -6.05 -11.50 0.49
C LEU A 127 -7.43 -12.06 0.11
N ARG A 128 -8.51 -11.34 0.49
CA ARG A 128 -9.84 -11.56 -0.08
C ARG A 128 -9.95 -10.81 -1.42
N ASN A 129 -10.17 -11.58 -2.49
CA ASN A 129 -10.51 -11.11 -3.84
C ASN A 129 -9.44 -10.26 -4.56
N PRO A 130 -8.43 -10.87 -5.19
CA PRO A 130 -7.52 -10.14 -6.07
C PRO A 130 -8.22 -9.74 -7.38
N LYS A 131 -7.97 -8.51 -7.89
CA LYS A 131 -8.47 -8.05 -9.20
C LYS A 131 -7.35 -7.93 -10.23
N LYS A 132 -7.65 -8.37 -11.45
CA LYS A 132 -6.75 -8.31 -12.60
C LYS A 132 -7.10 -7.09 -13.45
N LEU A 133 -6.17 -6.16 -13.63
CA LEU A 133 -6.39 -4.98 -14.46
C LEU A 133 -6.20 -5.36 -15.93
N SER A 134 -7.29 -5.57 -16.68
CA SER A 134 -7.27 -6.01 -18.10
C SER A 134 -6.76 -4.92 -19.05
N SER A 135 -6.20 -5.35 -20.18
CA SER A 135 -5.52 -4.55 -21.20
C SER A 135 -6.40 -3.55 -21.98
N ASP A 136 -7.70 -3.48 -21.72
CA ASP A 136 -8.64 -2.72 -22.56
C ASP A 136 -8.89 -1.27 -22.12
N SER A 137 -8.22 -0.81 -21.05
CA SER A 137 -8.15 0.61 -20.72
C SER A 137 -7.08 0.83 -19.66
N VAL A 138 -5.83 1.05 -20.09
CA VAL A 138 -4.85 1.66 -19.18
C VAL A 138 -5.20 3.13 -19.04
N SER A 139 -6.10 3.40 -18.11
CA SER A 139 -6.13 4.67 -17.41
C SER A 139 -5.71 4.40 -15.98
N LEU A 140 -4.48 4.82 -15.64
CA LEU A 140 -4.07 5.02 -14.25
C LEU A 140 -5.02 5.96 -13.47
N ASN A 141 -5.99 6.58 -14.14
CA ASN A 141 -7.12 7.31 -13.54
C ASN A 141 -8.06 6.41 -12.71
N ASP A 142 -8.09 5.09 -12.90
CA ASP A 142 -8.91 4.19 -12.06
C ASP A 142 -8.38 4.06 -10.61
N LEU A 143 -7.13 4.46 -10.35
CA LEU A 143 -6.59 4.56 -8.99
C LEU A 143 -6.90 5.91 -8.31
N GLY A 144 -7.63 6.81 -8.99
CA GLY A 144 -7.85 8.19 -8.57
C GLY A 144 -9.28 8.70 -8.74
N GLU A 145 -10.28 7.86 -9.02
CA GLU A 145 -11.67 8.31 -9.02
C GLU A 145 -12.21 8.35 -7.58
N GLU A 146 -11.96 9.47 -6.89
CA GLU A 146 -12.77 9.87 -5.74
C GLU A 146 -14.22 9.93 -6.19
N ARG A 147 -14.99 8.87 -5.92
CA ARG A 147 -16.44 8.91 -6.01
C ARG A 147 -16.93 9.90 -4.95
N GLU A 148 -17.14 11.14 -5.40
CA GLU A 148 -17.76 12.22 -4.66
C GLU A 148 -19.06 11.71 -4.02
N PHE A 149 -19.00 11.50 -2.71
CA PHE A 149 -20.11 11.00 -1.91
C PHE A 149 -21.13 12.14 -1.75
N LYS A 150 -22.03 12.27 -2.72
CA LYS A 150 -23.19 13.14 -2.59
C LYS A 150 -24.16 12.52 -1.58
N GLY A 151 -24.04 12.93 -0.32
CA GLY A 151 -24.95 12.54 0.75
C GLY A 151 -26.40 12.94 0.44
N PRO A 152 -27.40 12.25 1.02
CA PRO A 152 -28.79 12.61 0.83
C PRO A 152 -29.10 13.88 1.63
N GLY A 153 -29.23 15.01 0.94
CA GLY A 153 -29.84 16.23 1.47
C GLY A 153 -31.34 16.18 1.22
N GLY A 154 -32.11 16.48 2.27
CA GLY A 154 -33.58 16.36 2.34
C GLY A 154 -34.38 17.40 1.55
#